data_AF-A0A3D3KR51-F1
#
_entry.id   AF-A0A3D3KR51-F1
#
_cell.length_a   1.000
_cell.length_b   1.000
_cell.length_c   1.000
_cell.angle_alpha   90.00
_cell.angle_beta   90.00
_cell.angle_gamma   90.00
#
_symmetry.space_group_name_H-M   'P 1'
#
loop_
_entity.id
_entity.type
_entity.pdbx_description
1 polymer ?
#
loop_
_entity_poly.entity_id
_entity_poly.type
_entity_poly.pdbx_seq_one_letter_code
_entity_poly.pdbx_strand_id
1 'polypeptide(L)' 'KTVGGKNIVKAMQDLGVIVKASGWRTLAEEIPEAYKDVTEVVDVVHNAGIARKVVQLKPLGVIKG' A
#
# COMPACT_ATOMS: atom_id res chain seq x y z
N LYS A 1 17.68 -10.59 9.25
CA LYS A 1 18.03 -9.17 9.00
C LYS A 1 16.82 -8.34 9.40
N THR A 2 16.86 -7.72 10.57
CA THR A 2 15.79 -6.88 11.10
C THR A 2 15.65 -5.69 10.18
N VAL A 3 14.52 -5.59 9.48
CA VAL A 3 14.25 -4.43 8.62
C VAL A 3 14.04 -3.26 9.58
N GLY A 4 15.10 -2.50 9.80
CA GLY A 4 15.06 -1.27 10.57
C GLY A 4 13.96 -0.40 9.97
N GLY A 5 13.07 0.09 10.84
CA GLY A 5 11.92 0.91 10.46
C GLY A 5 12.34 2.04 9.53
N LYS A 6 12.29 1.78 8.23
CA LYS A 6 12.21 2.83 7.23
C LYS A 6 10.95 3.57 7.61
N ASN A 7 11.10 4.86 7.90
CA ASN A 7 9.99 5.71 8.31
C ASN A 7 8.95 5.68 7.18
N ILE A 8 7.97 4.79 7.29
CA ILE A 8 6.94 4.54 6.27
C ILE A 8 6.11 5.80 6.04
N VAL A 9 5.93 6.61 7.08
CA VAL A 9 5.32 7.94 6.94
C VAL A 9 6.13 8.78 5.95
N LYS A 10 7.45 8.80 6.09
CA LYS A 10 8.34 9.49 5.16
C LYS A 10 8.27 8.91 3.75
N ALA A 11 8.33 7.58 3.60
CA ALA A 11 8.22 6.94 2.29
C ALA A 11 6.86 7.25 1.60
N MET A 12 5.76 7.28 2.36
CA MET A 12 4.44 7.65 1.84
C MET A 12 4.35 9.14 1.52
N GLN A 13 4.95 10.00 2.34
CA GLN A 13 5.06 11.44 2.08
C GLN A 13 5.87 11.73 0.81
N ASP A 14 6.97 11.00 0.58
CA ASP A 14 7.78 11.11 -0.64
C ASP A 14 6.97 10.70 -1.89
N LEU A 15 5.98 9.82 -1.73
CA LEU A 15 4.99 9.45 -2.76
C LEU A 15 3.80 10.43 -2.87
N GLY A 16 3.78 11.51 -2.07
CA GLY A 16 2.69 12.49 -2.03
C GLY A 16 1.44 12.02 -1.27
N VAL A 17 1.55 10.96 -0.47
CA VAL A 17 0.44 10.35 0.27
C VAL A 17 0.47 10.78 1.73
N ILE A 18 -0.60 11.42 2.21
CA ILE A 18 -0.72 11.87 3.60
C ILE A 18 -1.18 10.71 4.48
N VAL A 19 -0.37 10.32 5.48
CA VAL A 19 -0.73 9.22 6.39
C VAL A 19 -1.05 9.74 7.79
N LYS A 20 -2.18 9.29 8.36
CA LYS A 20 -2.54 9.48 9.77
C LYS A 20 -2.85 8.14 10.41
N ALA A 21 -2.26 7.83 11.56
CA ALA A 21 -2.48 6.59 12.30
C ALA A 21 -2.73 6.86 13.79
N SER A 22 -3.58 6.06 14.43
CA SER A 22 -3.84 6.09 15.88
C SER A 22 -2.61 5.70 16.73
N GLY A 23 -1.72 4.87 16.20
CA GLY A 23 -0.48 4.47 16.84
C GLY A 23 0.56 3.92 15.87
N TRP A 24 1.84 3.96 16.26
CA TRP A 24 2.96 3.47 15.45
C TRP A 24 2.87 1.96 15.16
N ARG A 25 2.30 1.19 16.08
CA ARG A 25 2.12 -0.26 15.95
C ARG A 25 1.15 -0.62 14.81
N THR A 26 0.00 0.05 14.75
CA THR A 26 -1.00 -0.09 13.68
C THR A 26 -0.41 0.22 12.32
N LEU A 27 0.50 1.19 12.24
CA LEU A 27 1.17 1.55 11.01
C LEU A 27 2.26 0.53 10.61
N ALA A 28 2.95 -0.06 11.58
CA ALA A 28 4.01 -1.04 11.36
C ALA A 28 3.48 -2.42 10.93
N GLU A 29 2.28 -2.80 11.35
CA GLU A 29 1.63 -4.05 10.95
C GLU A 29 1.17 -4.04 9.46
N GLU A 30 0.96 -2.84 8.90
CA GLU A 30 0.43 -2.63 7.55
C GLU A 30 1.51 -2.24 6.51
N ILE A 31 2.79 -2.43 6.83
CA ILE A 31 3.90 -1.99 5.98
C ILE A 31 3.84 -2.68 4.59
N PRO A 32 3.86 -1.92 3.48
CA PRO A 32 3.76 -2.43 2.11
C PRO A 32 4.88 -3.36 1.67
N GLU A 33 6.00 -3.48 2.39
CA GLU A 33 6.97 -4.56 2.12
C GLU A 33 6.33 -5.96 2.28
N ALA A 34 5.15 -6.06 2.93
CA ALA A 34 4.31 -7.27 2.95
C ALA A 34 3.44 -7.44 1.68
N TYR A 35 3.21 -6.39 0.90
CA TYR A 35 2.37 -6.42 -0.29
C TYR A 35 3.25 -6.40 -1.54
N LYS A 36 3.21 -7.52 -2.27
CA LYS A 36 3.65 -7.58 -3.67
C LYS A 36 2.97 -6.47 -4.47
N ASP A 37 3.53 -6.11 -5.62
CA ASP A 37 2.85 -5.23 -6.57
C ASP A 37 1.45 -5.80 -6.87
N VAL A 38 0.41 -5.16 -6.32
CA VAL A 38 -0.97 -5.61 -6.44
C VAL A 38 -1.44 -5.60 -7.90
N THR A 39 -0.75 -4.86 -8.77
CA THR A 39 -0.98 -4.84 -10.21
C THR A 39 -0.83 -6.24 -10.80
N GLU A 40 0.15 -7.04 -10.36
CA GLU A 40 0.36 -8.41 -10.86
C GLU A 40 -0.87 -9.29 -10.58
N VAL A 41 -1.46 -9.18 -9.39
CA VAL A 41 -2.67 -9.93 -9.01
C VAL A 41 -3.85 -9.51 -9.88
N VAL A 42 -4.04 -8.21 -10.06
CA VAL A 42 -5.12 -7.66 -10.90
C VAL A 42 -4.94 -8.08 -12.37
N ASP A 43 -3.70 -8.12 -12.85
CA ASP A 43 -3.35 -8.55 -14.21
C ASP A 43 -3.70 -10.01 -14.45
N VAL A 44 -3.34 -10.90 -13.51
CA VAL A 44 -3.68 -12.33 -13.60
C VAL A 44 -5.19 -12.54 -13.66
N VAL A 45 -5.95 -11.92 -12.76
CA VAL A 45 -7.42 -12.06 -12.69
C VAL A 45 -8.08 -11.51 -13.97
N HIS A 46 -7.53 -10.43 -14.52
CA HIS A 46 -8.02 -9.87 -15.77
C HIS A 46 -7.75 -10.77 -16.98
N ASN A 47 -6.52 -11.24 -17.12
CA ASN A 47 -6.10 -12.08 -18.23
C ASN A 47 -6.77 -13.47 -18.18
N ALA A 48 -7.13 -13.94 -16.99
CA ALA A 48 -7.94 -15.14 -16.80
C ALA A 48 -9.43 -14.95 -17.15
N GLY A 49 -9.88 -13.73 -17.47
CA GLY A 49 -11.28 -13.44 -17.79
C GLY A 49 -12.22 -13.44 -16.59
N ILE A 50 -11.69 -13.46 -15.36
CA ILE A 50 -12.48 -13.52 -14.12
C ILE A 50 -13.03 -12.14 -13.76
N ALA A 51 -12.28 -11.08 -14.03
CA ALA A 51 -12.72 -9.70 -13.83
C ALA A 51 -12.21 -8.77 -14.95
N ARG A 52 -12.93 -7.67 -15.19
CA ARG A 52 -12.50 -6.64 -16.14
C ARG A 52 -11.79 -5.51 -15.40
N LYS A 53 -10.58 -5.15 -15.82
CA LYS A 53 -9.96 -3.89 -15.36
C LYS A 53 -10.79 -2.71 -15.87
N VAL A 54 -11.07 -1.77 -14.97
CA VAL A 54 -11.86 -0.56 -15.27
C VAL A 54 -11.03 0.68 -15.02
N VAL A 55 -10.52 0.84 -13.79
CA VAL A 55 -9.74 1.99 -13.39
C VAL A 55 -8.72 1.60 -12.32
N GLN A 56 -7.58 2.29 -12.29
CA GLN A 56 -6.60 2.22 -11.22
C GLN A 56 -6.60 3.57 -10.48
N LEU A 57 -6.71 3.54 -9.16
CA LEU A 57 -6.70 4.73 -8.32
C LEU A 57 -5.34 4.89 -7.65
N LYS A 58 -4.92 6.15 -7.45
CA LYS A 58 -3.76 6.50 -6.64
C LYS A 58 -4.24 7.17 -5.36
N PRO A 59 -3.84 6.70 -4.17
CA PRO A 59 -4.26 7.30 -2.93
C PRO A 59 -3.64 8.70 -2.77
N LEU A 60 -4.42 9.63 -2.20
CA LEU A 60 -3.92 10.94 -1.77
C LEU A 60 -3.68 10.98 -0.26
N GLY A 61 -4.38 10.14 0.49
CA GLY A 61 -4.18 10.00 1.92
C GLY A 61 -4.72 8.68 2.47
N VAL A 62 -4.17 8.27 3.60
CA VAL A 62 -4.49 7.03 4.30
C VAL A 62 -4.69 7.37 5.78
N ILE A 63 -5.87 7.07 6.30
CA ILE A 63 -6.21 7.23 7.71
C ILE A 63 -6.43 5.84 8.29
N LYS A 64 -5.69 5.47 9.34
CA LYS A 64 -5.78 4.18 10.02
C LYS A 64 -6.06 4.43 11.51
N GLY A 65 -7.10 3.78 12.04
CA GLY A 65 -7.50 3.82 13.44
C GLY A 65 -7.15 2.53 14.13
#